data_AF-A0A256XP21-F1
#
_entry.id   AF-A0A256XP21-F1
#
_cell.length_a   1.000
_cell.length_b   1.000
_cell.length_c   1.000
_cell.angle_alpha   90.00
_cell.angle_beta   90.00
_cell.angle_gamma   90.00
#
_symmetry.space_group_name_H-M   'P 1'
#
loop_
_entity.id
_entity.type
_entity.pdbx_description
1 polymer ?
#
loop_
_entity_poly.entity_id
_entity_poly.type
_entity_poly.pdbx_seq_one_letter_code
_entity_poly.pdbx_strand_id
1 'polypeptide(L)'
;MDDIDVIMNYLTLAIYIMVFTLVISTIYSLIEWFSKDRVMKLFEGKKVLIFLGKEAYCGKLYIPPRSGGGFEIFFESNRIENPHALLAFLVENYNETSDRKFLEEAKKIMSELKRQNVLPQDLELKDIEINPWSPPSLVSRKVYSNELNDLYAIIRFRDLLTEEERKHIWKELRKLYHPSILSRLKRKIYNALAYIKDRLSTTVTTATAPLTATIPIASTMPEFKKAIEDAQKKALAGLGSLYDPLLENSIGRLVAVKVKDVDGEEKMYQGILREYSNNYISVYDVDYRLQVKALYQGTEILEGYPMPVYKAYGVVFGYKKHIKIESIVTSNGKTSITFKNISGSIVKLEKAKINSLESSISTLLKPEQSISVTFEGEIKNPIIELEYEISREADIIWPRSKVKVIGLGDYPPTILEAILTTI
;
A
#
# COMPACT_ATOMS: atom_id res chain seq x y z
N MET A 1 46.12 41.42 27.03
CA MET A 1 44.98 41.11 26.14
C MET A 1 43.91 42.08 26.57
N ASP A 2 43.57 43.05 25.72
CA ASP A 2 42.72 44.17 26.12
C ASP A 2 41.32 43.65 26.50
N ASP A 3 40.68 44.21 27.52
CA ASP A 3 39.33 43.81 27.94
C ASP A 3 38.32 43.91 26.77
N ILE A 4 38.61 44.81 25.82
CA ILE A 4 37.86 44.98 24.57
C ILE A 4 37.98 43.75 23.66
N ASP A 5 39.16 43.14 23.54
CA ASP A 5 39.37 41.94 22.71
C ASP A 5 38.63 40.72 23.30
N VAL A 6 38.58 40.63 24.63
CA VAL A 6 37.84 39.57 25.33
C VAL A 6 36.34 39.74 25.08
N ILE A 7 35.80 40.95 25.22
CA ILE A 7 34.39 41.25 24.95
C ILE A 7 34.04 41.00 23.49
N MET A 8 34.89 41.40 22.54
CA MET A 8 34.69 41.17 21.11
C MET A 8 34.71 39.69 20.74
N ASN A 9 35.55 38.88 21.38
CA ASN A 9 35.57 37.43 21.19
C ASN A 9 34.28 36.77 21.70
N TYR A 10 33.77 37.18 22.87
CA TYR A 10 32.49 36.68 23.38
C TYR A 10 31.30 37.10 22.51
N LEU A 11 31.30 38.35 22.00
CA LEU A 11 30.28 38.83 21.08
C LEU A 11 30.28 38.04 19.76
N THR A 12 31.47 37.78 19.21
CA THR A 12 31.64 36.99 18.00
C THR A 12 31.18 35.55 18.21
N LEU A 13 31.53 34.93 19.35
CA LEU A 13 31.04 33.61 19.73
C LEU A 13 29.50 33.57 19.85
N ALA A 14 28.90 34.58 20.48
CA ALA A 14 27.44 34.69 20.61
C ALA A 14 26.75 34.81 19.24
N ILE A 15 27.31 35.60 18.32
CA ILE A 15 26.82 35.71 16.94
C ILE A 15 26.93 34.36 16.22
N TYR A 16 28.05 33.65 16.35
CA TYR A 16 28.20 32.32 15.77
C TYR A 16 27.18 31.32 16.31
N ILE A 17 26.93 31.31 17.63
CA ILE A 17 25.91 30.45 18.25
C ILE A 17 24.52 30.81 17.75
N MET A 18 24.19 32.09 17.63
CA MET A 18 22.89 32.56 17.15
C MET A 18 22.66 32.15 15.69
N VAL A 19 23.63 32.38 14.81
CA VAL A 19 23.57 31.97 13.39
C VAL A 19 23.46 30.46 13.28
N PHE A 20 24.27 29.71 14.04
CA PHE A 20 24.22 28.25 14.07
C PHE A 20 22.84 27.73 14.52
N THR A 21 22.26 28.31 15.58
CA THR A 21 20.94 27.92 16.09
C THR A 21 19.83 28.24 15.09
N LEU A 22 19.90 29.39 14.42
CA LEU A 22 18.97 29.78 13.35
C LEU A 22 19.03 28.80 12.17
N VAL A 23 20.24 28.44 11.74
CA VAL A 23 20.47 27.46 10.66
C VAL A 23 19.97 26.08 11.07
N ILE A 24 20.22 25.64 12.29
CA ILE A 24 19.72 24.36 12.80
C ILE A 24 18.19 24.36 12.88
N SER A 25 17.58 25.43 13.38
CA SER A 25 16.11 25.55 13.50
C SER A 25 15.41 25.54 12.13
N THR A 26 15.98 26.24 11.14
CA THR A 26 15.48 26.20 9.76
C THR A 26 15.67 24.82 9.13
N ILE A 27 16.79 24.13 9.38
CA ILE A 27 16.99 22.74 8.96
C ILE A 27 15.97 21.80 9.64
N TYR A 28 15.72 21.91 10.95
CA TYR A 28 14.71 21.10 11.64
C TYR A 28 13.30 21.32 11.12
N SER A 29 12.93 22.58 10.86
CA SER A 29 11.64 22.93 10.26
C SER A 29 11.50 22.34 8.85
N LEU A 30 12.59 22.32 8.07
CA LEU A 30 12.63 21.65 6.77
C LEU A 30 12.58 20.12 6.91
N ILE A 31 13.14 19.53 7.98
CA ILE A 31 13.08 18.09 8.28
C ILE A 31 11.64 17.63 8.55
N GLU A 32 10.76 18.48 9.09
CA GLU A 32 9.33 18.14 9.24
C GLU A 32 8.64 17.88 7.90
N TRP A 33 9.11 18.49 6.82
CA TRP A 33 8.63 18.19 5.46
C TRP A 33 8.95 16.74 5.04
N PHE A 34 9.96 16.13 5.67
CA PHE A 34 10.37 14.72 5.54
C PHE A 34 9.75 13.82 6.63
N SER A 35 8.72 14.28 7.34
CA SER A 35 8.02 13.46 8.35
C SER A 35 7.19 12.34 7.72
N LYS A 36 6.71 12.53 6.48
CA LYS A 36 6.03 11.48 5.70
C LYS A 36 6.97 10.89 4.65
N ASP A 37 6.87 9.59 4.43
CA ASP A 37 7.64 8.88 3.41
C ASP A 37 7.31 9.40 2.00
N ARG A 38 8.33 9.71 1.20
CA ARG A 38 8.15 10.30 -0.14
C ARG A 38 7.40 9.40 -1.12
N VAL A 39 7.52 8.08 -0.97
CA VAL A 39 6.83 7.10 -1.80
C VAL A 39 5.36 7.06 -1.41
N MET A 40 5.08 6.99 -0.11
CA MET A 40 3.71 6.95 0.41
C MET A 40 2.90 8.21 0.05
N LYS A 41 3.55 9.38 0.02
CA LYS A 41 2.94 10.65 -0.44
C LYS A 41 2.33 10.57 -1.84
N LEU A 42 2.83 9.70 -2.72
CA LEU A 42 2.30 9.55 -4.08
C LEU A 42 0.84 9.08 -4.09
N PHE A 43 0.44 8.31 -3.06
CA PHE A 43 -0.89 7.72 -2.95
C PHE A 43 -1.75 8.44 -1.90
N GLU A 44 -1.23 9.49 -1.25
CA GLU A 44 -1.99 10.25 -0.24
C GLU A 44 -3.25 10.90 -0.85
N GLY A 45 -4.38 10.73 -0.18
CA GLY A 45 -5.69 11.18 -0.62
C GLY A 45 -6.30 10.37 -1.76
N LYS A 46 -5.64 9.31 -2.23
CA LYS A 46 -6.11 8.45 -3.34
C LYS A 46 -6.81 7.21 -2.81
N LYS A 47 -7.76 6.70 -3.61
CA LYS A 47 -8.39 5.39 -3.36
C LYS A 47 -7.37 4.29 -3.64
N VAL A 48 -7.12 3.46 -2.64
CA VAL A 48 -6.15 2.36 -2.70
C VAL A 48 -6.79 1.09 -2.12
N LEU A 49 -6.24 -0.06 -2.51
CA LEU A 49 -6.38 -1.33 -1.83
C LEU A 49 -5.08 -1.60 -1.08
N ILE A 50 -5.14 -1.90 0.20
CA ILE A 50 -4.00 -2.39 0.97
C ILE A 50 -4.15 -3.87 1.26
N PHE A 51 -3.05 -4.61 1.23
CA PHE A 51 -2.97 -5.98 1.73
C PHE A 51 -2.17 -6.00 3.03
N LEU A 52 -2.83 -6.40 4.11
CA LEU A 52 -2.27 -6.49 5.46
C LEU A 52 -2.51 -7.90 6.00
N GLY A 53 -1.45 -8.71 6.08
CA GLY A 53 -1.55 -10.13 6.38
C GLY A 53 -2.44 -10.85 5.35
N LYS A 54 -3.52 -11.47 5.83
CA LYS A 54 -4.52 -12.18 5.00
C LYS A 54 -5.76 -11.34 4.66
N GLU A 55 -5.74 -10.06 5.03
CA GLU A 55 -6.86 -9.14 4.88
C GLU A 55 -6.54 -8.07 3.85
N ALA A 56 -7.57 -7.61 3.16
CA ALA A 56 -7.49 -6.51 2.22
C ALA A 56 -8.43 -5.38 2.63
N TYR A 57 -7.97 -4.13 2.59
CA TYR A 57 -8.80 -2.96 2.93
C TYR A 57 -8.80 -1.97 1.76
N CYS A 58 -9.96 -1.45 1.36
CA CYS A 58 -10.04 -0.40 0.34
C CYS A 58 -10.63 0.89 0.88
N GLY A 59 -10.04 2.01 0.48
CA GLY A 59 -10.47 3.34 0.89
C GLY A 59 -9.48 4.41 0.49
N LYS A 60 -9.69 5.63 0.98
CA LYS A 60 -8.77 6.74 0.77
C LYS A 60 -7.62 6.68 1.76
N LEU A 61 -6.38 6.68 1.26
CA LEU A 61 -5.17 6.66 2.08
C LEU A 61 -4.91 8.05 2.70
N TYR A 62 -4.77 8.09 4.02
CA TYR A 62 -4.37 9.28 4.77
C TYR A 62 -3.12 8.98 5.59
N ILE A 63 -2.12 9.86 5.54
CA ILE A 63 -0.85 9.67 6.23
C ILE A 63 -0.68 10.81 7.23
N PRO A 64 -0.93 10.59 8.52
CA PRO A 64 -0.74 11.62 9.53
C PRO A 64 0.76 11.98 9.62
N PRO A 65 1.11 13.26 9.83
CA PRO A 65 2.49 13.63 10.12
C PRO A 65 2.94 12.99 11.45
N ARG A 66 4.23 12.64 11.55
CA ARG A 66 4.85 12.07 12.76
C ARG A 66 4.23 10.74 13.25
N SER A 67 3.54 10.00 12.38
CA SER A 67 2.90 8.71 12.70
C SER A 67 3.85 7.52 12.81
N GLY A 68 5.17 7.74 12.74
CA GLY A 68 6.16 6.64 12.67
C GLY A 68 6.02 5.76 11.43
N GLY A 69 5.45 6.29 10.34
CA GLY A 69 5.14 5.53 9.12
C GLY A 69 3.75 4.89 9.11
N GLY A 70 3.01 4.96 10.22
CA GLY A 70 1.61 4.55 10.26
C GLY A 70 0.73 5.42 9.36
N PHE A 71 -0.40 4.86 8.95
CA PHE A 71 -1.36 5.53 8.06
C PHE A 71 -2.77 5.04 8.34
N GLU A 72 -3.76 5.65 7.70
CA GLU A 72 -5.17 5.31 7.88
C GLU A 72 -5.87 5.20 6.52
N ILE A 73 -6.72 4.20 6.38
CA ILE A 73 -7.55 3.99 5.20
C ILE A 73 -8.99 4.33 5.55
N PHE A 74 -9.54 5.38 4.98
CA PHE A 74 -10.95 5.77 5.17
C PHE A 74 -11.84 5.06 4.16
N PHE A 75 -12.80 4.28 4.64
CA PHE A 75 -13.77 3.59 3.81
C PHE A 75 -14.71 4.58 3.13
N GLU A 76 -15.29 4.17 2.00
CA GLU A 76 -16.36 4.96 1.37
C GLU A 76 -17.64 4.89 2.22
N SER A 77 -18.48 5.91 2.13
CA SER A 77 -19.71 6.00 2.94
C SER A 77 -20.64 4.79 2.75
N ASN A 78 -20.64 4.21 1.55
CA ASN A 78 -21.38 2.98 1.24
C ASN A 78 -20.74 1.67 1.77
N ARG A 79 -19.63 1.79 2.51
CA ARG A 79 -18.80 0.67 3.00
C ARG A 79 -18.43 0.82 4.48
N ILE A 80 -19.15 1.65 5.22
CA ILE A 80 -18.99 1.76 6.67
C ILE A 80 -19.36 0.41 7.29
N GLU A 81 -18.50 -0.10 8.17
CA GLU A 81 -18.82 -1.29 8.95
C GLU A 81 -19.73 -0.91 10.11
N ASN A 82 -20.76 -1.71 10.32
CA ASN A 82 -21.80 -1.51 11.30
C ASN A 82 -22.29 -0.04 11.45
N PRO A 83 -22.98 0.51 10.44
CA PRO A 83 -23.53 1.87 10.51
C PRO A 83 -24.58 2.04 11.62
N HIS A 84 -25.27 0.97 12.02
CA HIS A 84 -26.26 1.01 13.11
C HIS A 84 -25.60 1.38 14.44
N ALA A 85 -24.42 0.81 14.75
CA ALA A 85 -23.69 1.16 15.96
C ALA A 85 -23.27 2.64 16.00
N LEU A 86 -22.91 3.24 14.86
CA LEU A 86 -22.60 4.67 14.78
C LEU A 86 -23.82 5.54 15.06
N LEU A 87 -24.96 5.20 14.44
CA LEU A 87 -26.22 5.91 14.69
C LEU A 87 -26.67 5.75 16.14
N ALA A 88 -26.55 4.55 16.71
CA ALA A 88 -26.90 4.26 18.10
C ALA A 88 -26.08 5.13 19.06
N PHE A 89 -24.75 5.20 18.87
CA PHE A 89 -23.87 6.05 19.66
C PHE A 89 -24.28 7.53 19.60
N LEU A 90 -24.58 8.07 18.41
CA LEU A 90 -24.98 9.47 18.27
C LEU A 90 -26.34 9.76 18.92
N VAL A 91 -27.31 8.85 18.78
CA VAL A 91 -28.63 8.97 19.42
C VAL A 91 -28.50 8.88 20.94
N GLU A 92 -27.69 7.97 21.46
CA GLU A 92 -27.39 7.82 22.89
C GLU A 92 -26.77 9.11 23.47
N ASN A 93 -25.72 9.63 22.83
CA ASN A 93 -25.07 10.87 23.28
C ASN A 93 -26.02 12.07 23.25
N TYR A 94 -26.93 12.15 22.26
CA TYR A 94 -27.97 13.17 22.25
C TYR A 94 -28.93 13.01 23.44
N ASN A 95 -29.39 11.80 23.73
CA ASN A 95 -30.31 11.54 24.83
C ASN A 95 -29.68 11.86 26.20
N GLU A 96 -28.38 11.60 26.37
CA GLU A 96 -27.66 11.88 27.62
C GLU A 96 -27.31 13.37 27.79
N THR A 97 -26.86 14.03 26.72
CA THR A 97 -26.31 15.40 26.81
C THR A 97 -27.30 16.49 26.41
N SER A 98 -28.37 16.14 25.69
CA SER A 98 -29.25 17.07 24.99
C SER A 98 -28.55 17.97 23.95
N ASP A 99 -27.29 17.68 23.57
CA ASP A 99 -26.58 18.44 22.53
C ASP A 99 -27.10 18.07 21.13
N ARG A 100 -27.79 19.03 20.51
CA ARG A 100 -28.40 18.88 19.18
C ARG A 100 -27.41 18.53 18.07
N LYS A 101 -26.12 18.80 18.24
CA LYS A 101 -25.09 18.45 17.25
C LYS A 101 -25.07 16.95 16.95
N PHE A 102 -25.20 16.10 17.98
CA PHE A 102 -25.24 14.65 17.79
C PHE A 102 -26.46 14.21 16.98
N LEU A 103 -27.63 14.80 17.25
CA LEU A 103 -28.85 14.50 16.49
C LEU A 103 -28.76 14.98 15.04
N GLU A 104 -28.19 16.17 14.79
CA GLU A 104 -27.98 16.69 13.45
C GLU A 104 -26.99 15.82 12.66
N GLU A 105 -25.91 15.38 13.30
CA GLU A 105 -24.93 14.46 12.71
C GLU A 105 -25.54 13.10 12.40
N ALA A 106 -26.33 12.52 13.32
CA ALA A 106 -27.04 11.27 13.09
C ALA A 106 -27.99 11.36 11.89
N LYS A 107 -28.78 12.45 11.80
CA LYS A 107 -29.68 12.69 10.66
C LYS A 107 -28.92 12.81 9.34
N LYS A 108 -27.80 13.55 9.34
CA LYS A 108 -26.95 13.74 8.16
C LYS A 108 -26.36 12.41 7.68
N ILE A 109 -25.80 11.62 8.59
CA ILE A 109 -25.22 10.31 8.28
C ILE A 109 -26.30 9.35 7.80
N MET A 110 -27.44 9.26 8.50
CA MET A 110 -28.55 8.39 8.09
C MET A 110 -29.06 8.74 6.69
N SER A 111 -29.23 10.04 6.38
CA SER A 111 -29.65 10.48 5.04
C SER A 111 -28.64 10.09 3.95
N GLU A 112 -27.35 10.24 4.21
CA GLU A 112 -26.29 9.80 3.29
C GLU A 112 -26.35 8.29 3.05
N LEU A 113 -26.42 7.51 4.13
CA LEU A 113 -26.43 6.05 4.07
C LEU A 113 -27.67 5.49 3.35
N LYS A 114 -28.84 6.10 3.58
CA LYS A 114 -30.06 5.80 2.82
C LYS A 114 -29.88 6.14 1.34
N ARG A 115 -29.33 7.30 1.00
CA ARG A 115 -29.08 7.68 -0.41
C ARG A 115 -28.17 6.69 -1.13
N GLN A 116 -27.23 6.08 -0.41
CA GLN A 116 -26.30 5.07 -0.92
C GLN A 116 -26.84 3.63 -0.85
N ASN A 117 -28.10 3.43 -0.45
CA ASN A 117 -28.74 2.12 -0.23
C ASN A 117 -27.99 1.20 0.76
N VAL A 118 -27.30 1.80 1.74
CA VAL A 118 -26.67 1.05 2.85
C VAL A 118 -27.69 0.73 3.93
N LEU A 119 -28.59 1.67 4.18
CA LEU A 119 -29.68 1.52 5.14
C LEU A 119 -31.02 1.46 4.41
N PRO A 120 -32.01 0.71 4.94
CA PRO A 120 -33.38 0.73 4.42
C PRO A 120 -33.96 2.15 4.39
N GLN A 121 -34.75 2.47 3.36
CA GLN A 121 -35.32 3.82 3.19
C GLN A 121 -36.33 4.18 4.28
N ASP A 122 -36.99 3.17 4.85
CA ASP A 122 -38.00 3.25 5.89
C ASP A 122 -37.44 3.32 7.32
N LEU A 123 -36.17 2.96 7.53
CA LEU A 123 -35.52 2.95 8.86
C LEU A 123 -35.53 4.34 9.50
N GLU A 124 -36.13 4.54 10.66
CA GLU A 124 -36.08 5.80 11.39
C GLU A 124 -35.04 5.77 12.52
N LEU A 125 -34.58 6.95 12.98
CA LEU A 125 -33.61 7.04 14.09
C LEU A 125 -34.17 6.45 15.40
N LYS A 126 -35.50 6.46 15.58
CA LYS A 126 -36.16 5.89 16.76
C LYS A 126 -36.08 4.36 16.80
N ASP A 127 -35.86 3.74 15.64
CA ASP A 127 -35.78 2.28 15.49
C ASP A 127 -34.35 1.77 15.70
N ILE A 128 -33.39 2.67 15.95
CA ILE A 128 -32.00 2.32 16.21
C ILE A 128 -31.85 1.87 17.66
N GLU A 129 -31.63 0.56 17.82
CA GLU A 129 -31.38 -0.04 19.13
C GLU A 129 -29.91 0.06 19.55
N ILE A 130 -29.69 0.38 20.82
CA ILE A 130 -28.35 0.37 21.42
C ILE A 130 -28.04 -1.07 21.84
N ASN A 131 -27.06 -1.68 21.15
CA ASN A 131 -26.61 -3.02 21.45
C ASN A 131 -25.11 -3.03 21.76
N PRO A 132 -24.72 -3.03 23.06
CA PRO A 132 -23.32 -3.07 23.49
C PRO A 132 -22.52 -4.30 23.01
N TRP A 133 -23.21 -5.37 22.62
CA TRP A 133 -22.59 -6.61 22.10
C TRP A 133 -22.43 -6.59 20.57
N SER A 134 -22.97 -5.59 19.88
CA SER A 134 -22.72 -5.41 18.46
C SER A 134 -21.27 -4.97 18.21
N PRO A 135 -20.64 -5.41 17.11
CA PRO A 135 -19.33 -4.91 16.72
C PRO A 135 -19.32 -3.37 16.63
N PRO A 136 -18.21 -2.68 16.93
CA PRO A 136 -18.14 -1.24 16.79
C PRO A 136 -18.32 -0.81 15.33
N SER A 137 -18.74 0.44 15.11
CA SER A 137 -18.71 1.01 13.78
C SER A 137 -17.28 1.33 13.35
N LEU A 138 -16.89 0.94 12.14
CA LEU A 138 -15.60 1.28 11.57
C LEU A 138 -15.80 2.02 10.25
N VAL A 139 -15.36 3.27 10.23
CA VAL A 139 -15.30 4.12 9.01
C VAL A 139 -13.91 4.15 8.39
N SER A 140 -12.92 3.58 9.09
CA SER A 140 -11.54 3.53 8.67
C SER A 140 -10.76 2.39 9.34
N ARG A 141 -9.62 2.04 8.73
CA ARG A 141 -8.59 1.16 9.31
C ARG A 141 -7.30 1.95 9.51
N LYS A 142 -6.91 2.15 10.77
CA LYS A 142 -5.59 2.70 11.15
C LYS A 142 -4.57 1.58 11.11
N VAL A 143 -3.42 1.78 10.47
CA VAL A 143 -2.28 0.85 10.43
C VAL A 143 -1.14 1.49 11.22
N TYR A 144 -0.76 0.85 12.31
CA TYR A 144 0.31 1.35 13.19
C TYR A 144 1.69 0.84 12.73
N SER A 145 2.76 1.48 13.21
CA SER A 145 4.14 1.17 12.82
C SER A 145 4.54 -0.30 13.06
N ASN A 146 4.00 -0.94 14.11
CA ASN A 146 4.24 -2.34 14.43
C ASN A 146 3.55 -3.32 13.47
N GLU A 147 2.49 -2.88 12.77
CA GLU A 147 1.77 -3.69 11.77
C GLU A 147 2.40 -3.59 10.36
N LEU A 148 3.36 -2.68 10.14
CA LEU A 148 3.96 -2.46 8.82
C LEU A 148 4.76 -3.68 8.30
N ASN A 149 5.17 -4.60 9.18
CA ASN A 149 5.83 -5.85 8.77
C ASN A 149 4.88 -6.80 8.02
N ASP A 150 3.58 -6.71 8.33
CA ASP A 150 2.52 -7.49 7.72
C ASP A 150 1.91 -6.79 6.50
N LEU A 151 2.37 -5.58 6.16
CA LEU A 151 2.00 -4.91 4.93
C LEU A 151 2.66 -5.63 3.75
N TYR A 152 1.86 -6.05 2.77
CA TYR A 152 2.36 -6.67 1.54
C TYR A 152 2.40 -5.68 0.39
N ALA A 153 1.32 -4.93 0.17
CA ALA A 153 1.23 -3.98 -0.92
C ALA A 153 0.18 -2.90 -0.63
N ILE A 154 0.39 -1.72 -1.23
CA ILE A 154 -0.60 -0.66 -1.37
C ILE A 154 -0.80 -0.43 -2.86
N ILE A 155 -2.01 -0.68 -3.34
CA ILE A 155 -2.32 -0.83 -4.76
C ILE A 155 -3.36 0.19 -5.16
N ARG A 156 -3.11 0.89 -6.26
CA ARG A 156 -4.06 1.79 -6.90
C ARG A 156 -4.41 1.22 -8.27
N PHE A 157 -5.55 0.53 -8.35
CA PHE A 157 -6.02 -0.03 -9.63
C PHE A 157 -6.50 1.06 -10.58
N ARG A 158 -6.17 0.93 -11.87
CA ARG A 158 -6.51 1.92 -12.90
C ARG A 158 -8.00 2.02 -13.19
N ASP A 159 -8.75 0.93 -13.00
CA ASP A 159 -10.20 0.88 -13.15
C ASP A 159 -10.98 1.52 -11.98
N LEU A 160 -10.33 1.79 -10.85
CA LEU A 160 -10.90 2.55 -9.73
C LEU A 160 -10.66 4.06 -9.82
N LEU A 161 -9.92 4.51 -10.84
CA LEU A 161 -9.59 5.91 -11.04
C LEU A 161 -10.63 6.63 -11.87
N THR A 162 -10.89 7.88 -11.51
CA THR A 162 -11.64 8.83 -12.35
C THR A 162 -10.85 9.19 -13.61
N GLU A 163 -11.53 9.68 -14.65
CA GLU A 163 -10.88 10.10 -15.89
C GLU A 163 -9.88 11.25 -15.66
N GLU A 164 -10.19 12.16 -14.74
CA GLU A 164 -9.30 13.25 -14.33
C GLU A 164 -8.01 12.72 -13.70
N GLU A 165 -8.13 11.70 -12.84
CA GLU A 165 -6.99 11.05 -12.21
C GLU A 165 -6.12 10.30 -13.22
N ARG A 166 -6.74 9.60 -14.18
CA ARG A 166 -6.01 8.92 -15.27
C ARG A 166 -5.19 9.91 -16.09
N LYS A 167 -5.79 11.04 -16.49
CA LYS A 167 -5.07 12.11 -17.21
C LYS A 167 -3.91 12.68 -16.40
N HIS A 168 -4.09 12.84 -15.09
CA HIS A 168 -3.02 13.30 -14.20
C HIS A 168 -1.84 12.31 -14.18
N ILE A 169 -2.13 11.02 -14.07
CA ILE A 169 -1.12 9.96 -14.06
C ILE A 169 -0.37 9.89 -15.39
N TRP A 170 -1.04 10.00 -16.53
CA TRP A 170 -0.35 10.05 -17.83
C TRP A 170 0.59 11.25 -17.94
N LYS A 171 0.17 12.41 -17.45
CA LYS A 171 1.03 13.61 -17.41
C LYS A 171 2.23 13.40 -16.48
N GLU A 172 2.04 12.68 -15.38
CA GLU A 172 3.09 12.32 -14.43
C GLU A 172 4.09 11.33 -15.04
N LEU A 173 3.61 10.25 -15.67
CA LEU A 173 4.41 9.27 -16.39
C LEU A 173 5.24 9.92 -17.49
N ARG A 174 4.65 10.82 -18.30
CA ARG A 174 5.40 11.54 -19.35
C ARG A 174 6.56 12.36 -18.78
N LYS A 175 6.34 13.04 -17.64
CA LYS A 175 7.39 13.82 -16.95
C LYS A 175 8.45 12.91 -16.32
N LEU A 176 8.07 11.70 -15.93
CA LEU A 176 8.97 10.71 -15.36
C LEU A 176 9.94 10.17 -16.42
N TYR A 177 9.45 9.86 -17.63
CA TYR A 177 10.29 9.46 -18.77
C TYR A 177 11.22 10.59 -19.26
N HIS A 178 10.73 11.83 -19.25
CA HIS A 178 11.48 12.99 -19.72
C HIS A 178 11.61 14.05 -18.62
N PRO A 179 12.47 13.81 -17.60
CA PRO A 179 12.59 14.72 -16.47
C PRO A 179 13.27 16.02 -16.90
N SER A 180 12.60 17.14 -16.62
CA SER A 180 13.15 18.48 -16.85
C SER A 180 14.37 18.76 -15.97
N ILE A 181 15.22 19.70 -16.39
CA ILE A 181 16.42 20.12 -15.64
C ILE A 181 16.06 20.55 -14.21
N LEU A 182 14.98 21.32 -14.05
CA LEU A 182 14.50 21.75 -12.74
C LEU A 182 14.07 20.57 -11.86
N SER A 183 13.42 19.56 -12.43
CA SER A 183 13.04 18.33 -11.70
C SER A 183 14.28 17.58 -11.22
N ARG A 184 15.33 17.50 -12.04
CA ARG A 184 16.61 16.88 -11.68
C ARG A 184 17.29 17.65 -10.55
N LEU A 185 17.30 18.98 -10.61
CA LEU A 185 17.88 19.82 -9.56
C LEU A 185 17.12 19.69 -8.23
N LYS A 186 15.77 19.74 -8.26
CA LYS A 186 14.92 19.51 -7.08
C LYS A 186 15.22 18.16 -6.43
N ARG A 187 15.39 17.10 -7.24
CA ARG A 187 15.74 15.75 -6.76
C ARG A 187 17.13 15.72 -6.09
N LYS A 188 18.13 16.38 -6.67
CA LYS A 188 19.47 16.53 -6.06
C LYS A 188 19.41 17.26 -4.72
N ILE A 189 18.67 18.37 -4.63
CA ILE A 189 18.49 19.13 -3.39
C ILE A 189 17.78 18.27 -2.34
N TYR A 190 16.71 17.58 -2.72
CA TYR A 190 15.99 16.66 -1.82
C TYR A 190 16.92 15.59 -1.27
N ASN A 191 17.69 14.92 -2.14
CA ASN A 191 18.63 13.88 -1.72
C ASN A 191 19.73 14.44 -0.79
N ALA A 192 20.22 15.66 -1.03
CA ALA A 192 21.18 16.33 -0.16
C ALA A 192 20.58 16.65 1.23
N LEU A 193 19.36 17.20 1.28
CA LEU A 193 18.66 17.47 2.53
C LEU A 193 18.35 16.19 3.31
N ALA A 194 17.97 15.13 2.60
CA ALA A 194 17.70 13.83 3.20
C ALA A 194 18.98 13.22 3.79
N TYR A 195 20.11 13.34 3.09
CA TYR A 195 21.43 12.97 3.62
C TYR A 195 21.82 13.78 4.87
N ILE A 196 21.55 15.09 4.90
CA ILE A 196 21.79 15.94 6.07
C ILE A 196 20.92 15.49 7.25
N LYS A 197 19.64 15.18 7.02
CA LYS A 197 18.74 14.63 8.06
C LYS A 197 19.33 13.37 8.69
N ASP A 198 19.79 12.42 7.87
CA ASP A 198 20.40 11.18 8.36
C ASP A 198 21.67 11.45 9.18
N ARG A 199 22.55 12.33 8.67
CA ARG A 199 23.79 12.72 9.37
C ARG A 199 23.51 13.43 10.68
N LEU A 200 22.56 14.36 10.74
CA LEU A 200 22.18 15.03 11.99
C LEU A 200 21.60 14.04 13.01
N SER A 201 20.74 13.12 12.59
CA SER A 201 20.19 12.09 13.49
C SER A 201 21.27 11.16 14.05
N THR A 202 22.31 10.86 13.26
CA THR A 202 23.46 10.06 13.73
C THR A 202 24.43 10.88 14.58
N THR A 203 24.68 12.15 14.25
CA THR A 203 25.63 13.03 14.97
C THR A 203 25.10 13.56 16.30
N VAL A 204 23.79 13.72 16.51
CA VAL A 204 23.24 14.06 17.84
C VAL A 204 23.57 12.97 18.88
N THR A 205 23.75 11.73 18.43
CA THR A 205 24.20 10.62 19.29
C THR A 205 25.72 10.67 19.57
N THR A 206 26.50 11.29 18.69
CA THR A 206 27.96 11.40 18.80
C THR A 206 28.42 12.71 19.48
N ALA A 207 27.59 13.76 19.47
CA ALA A 207 27.92 15.05 20.07
C ALA A 207 27.93 15.04 21.62
N THR A 208 27.47 13.95 22.25
CA THR A 208 27.66 13.71 23.69
C THR A 208 29.00 13.05 24.00
N ALA A 209 29.71 12.49 23.01
CA ALA A 209 31.02 11.85 23.20
C ALA A 209 32.10 12.78 23.80
N PRO A 210 32.21 14.06 23.41
CA PRO A 210 33.19 14.97 24.02
C PRO A 210 32.80 15.40 25.45
N LEU A 211 31.50 15.44 25.76
CA LEU A 211 30.98 15.69 27.12
C LEU A 211 31.18 14.49 28.05
N THR A 212 31.24 13.26 27.50
CA THR A 212 31.54 12.04 28.27
C THR A 212 33.04 11.78 28.48
N ALA A 213 33.92 12.37 27.65
CA ALA A 213 35.37 12.25 27.82
C ALA A 213 35.91 13.06 29.02
N THR A 214 35.11 14.01 29.51
CA THR A 214 35.48 14.91 30.62
C THR A 214 34.92 14.49 31.98
N ILE A 215 34.08 13.45 32.05
CA ILE A 215 33.51 12.94 33.31
C ILE A 215 33.85 11.44 33.46
N PRO A 216 34.88 11.07 34.27
CA PRO A 216 35.36 9.69 34.40
C PRO A 216 34.35 8.70 35.00
N ILE A 217 33.24 9.19 35.56
CA ILE A 217 32.24 8.39 36.26
C ILE A 217 31.19 7.80 35.29
N ALA A 218 31.02 8.40 34.09
CA ALA A 218 30.01 7.95 33.12
C ALA A 218 30.45 6.70 32.31
N SER A 219 31.75 6.44 32.19
CA SER A 219 32.31 5.34 31.39
C SER A 219 32.32 3.98 32.12
N THR A 220 32.01 3.94 33.43
CA THR A 220 32.01 2.73 34.27
C THR A 220 30.62 2.18 34.56
N MET A 221 29.54 2.90 34.21
CA MET A 221 28.16 2.44 34.44
C MET A 221 27.68 1.46 33.35
N PRO A 222 27.28 0.21 33.70
CA PRO A 222 26.83 -0.80 32.73
C PRO A 222 25.60 -0.41 31.91
N GLU A 223 24.65 0.30 32.53
CA GLU A 223 23.44 0.78 31.84
C GLU A 223 23.75 1.81 30.76
N PHE A 224 24.79 2.63 30.99
CA PHE A 224 25.22 3.67 30.05
C PHE A 224 25.95 3.06 28.85
N LYS A 225 26.79 2.04 29.09
CA LYS A 225 27.39 1.25 28.00
C LYS A 225 26.32 0.55 27.16
N LYS A 226 25.30 -0.03 27.79
CA LYS A 226 24.19 -0.68 27.09
C LYS A 226 23.36 0.32 26.27
N ALA A 227 23.11 1.52 26.79
CA ALA A 227 22.45 2.60 26.05
C ALA A 227 23.28 3.08 24.84
N ILE A 228 24.60 3.17 24.97
CA ILE A 228 25.52 3.50 23.87
C ILE A 228 25.59 2.37 22.85
N GLU A 229 25.66 1.10 23.28
CA GLU A 229 25.65 -0.06 22.39
C GLU A 229 24.32 -0.21 21.66
N ASP A 230 23.18 0.04 22.32
CA ASP A 230 21.87 0.02 21.68
C ASP A 230 21.68 1.20 20.73
N ALA A 231 22.24 2.37 21.05
CA ALA A 231 22.27 3.52 20.16
C ALA A 231 23.21 3.30 18.95
N GLN A 232 24.38 2.67 19.16
CA GLN A 232 25.28 2.26 18.09
C GLN A 232 24.67 1.17 17.23
N LYS A 233 24.02 0.15 17.82
CA LYS A 233 23.29 -0.89 17.06
C LYS A 233 22.15 -0.30 16.26
N LYS A 234 21.40 0.69 16.79
CA LYS A 234 20.37 1.42 16.03
C LYS A 234 20.96 2.29 14.93
N ALA A 235 22.11 2.95 15.17
CA ALA A 235 22.81 3.75 14.16
C ALA A 235 23.42 2.89 13.04
N LEU A 236 23.94 1.70 13.38
CA LEU A 236 24.51 0.73 12.45
C LEU A 236 23.43 -0.05 11.68
N ALA A 237 22.29 -0.34 12.31
CA ALA A 237 21.11 -0.92 11.64
C ALA A 237 20.41 0.06 10.69
N GLY A 238 20.63 1.37 10.86
CA GLY A 238 20.12 2.44 10.00
C GLY A 238 20.91 2.69 8.71
N LEU A 239 21.97 1.91 8.42
CA LEU A 239 22.79 2.05 7.21
C LEU A 239 22.12 1.46 5.94
N GLY A 240 20.81 1.68 5.79
CA GLY A 240 20.18 1.67 4.47
C GLY A 240 20.33 3.08 3.90
N SER A 241 21.21 3.28 2.92
CA SER A 241 21.42 4.60 2.33
C SER A 241 20.09 5.11 1.73
N LEU A 242 19.61 6.27 2.18
CA LEU A 242 18.45 6.97 1.58
C LEU A 242 18.61 7.18 0.07
N TYR A 243 19.85 7.19 -0.40
CA TYR A 243 20.23 7.20 -1.80
C TYR A 243 20.73 5.82 -2.22
N ASP A 244 20.07 5.22 -3.20
CA ASP A 244 20.47 3.96 -3.83
C ASP A 244 20.78 4.26 -5.30
N PRO A 245 22.07 4.29 -5.72
CA PRO A 245 22.45 4.68 -7.07
C PRO A 245 21.80 3.81 -8.17
N LEU A 246 21.58 2.52 -7.88
CA LEU A 246 20.99 1.59 -8.85
C LEU A 246 19.50 1.89 -9.05
N LEU A 247 18.78 2.12 -7.94
CA LEU A 247 17.38 2.52 -8.01
C LEU A 247 17.23 3.92 -8.59
N GLU A 248 18.09 4.86 -8.23
CA GLU A 248 18.06 6.24 -8.73
C GLU A 248 18.17 6.29 -10.26
N ASN A 249 19.11 5.54 -10.84
CA ASN A 249 19.30 5.45 -12.29
C ASN A 249 18.17 4.70 -13.00
N SER A 250 17.39 3.90 -12.26
CA SER A 250 16.26 3.14 -12.78
C SER A 250 14.94 3.94 -12.77
N ILE A 251 14.91 5.14 -12.18
CA ILE A 251 13.67 5.93 -12.09
C ILE A 251 13.22 6.39 -13.47
N GLY A 252 11.94 6.18 -13.75
CA GLY A 252 11.33 6.40 -15.06
C GLY A 252 11.73 5.41 -16.13
N ARG A 253 12.28 4.27 -15.72
CA ARG A 253 12.60 3.14 -16.60
C ARG A 253 11.68 1.97 -16.33
N LEU A 254 11.59 1.11 -17.34
CA LEU A 254 10.92 -0.16 -17.21
C LEU A 254 11.82 -1.05 -16.32
N VAL A 255 11.28 -1.61 -15.25
CA VAL A 255 12.01 -2.44 -14.30
C VAL A 255 11.34 -3.79 -14.15
N ALA A 256 12.16 -4.82 -13.96
CA ALA A 256 11.71 -6.13 -13.52
C ALA A 256 11.85 -6.21 -11.99
N VAL A 257 10.77 -6.58 -11.31
CA VAL A 257 10.73 -6.68 -9.85
C VAL A 257 10.35 -8.09 -9.40
N LYS A 258 11.07 -8.60 -8.40
CA LYS A 258 10.72 -9.81 -7.65
C LYS A 258 9.96 -9.40 -6.39
N VAL A 259 8.77 -9.94 -6.19
CA VAL A 259 7.90 -9.60 -5.07
C VAL A 259 7.54 -10.86 -4.31
N LYS A 260 7.61 -10.82 -2.98
CA LYS A 260 6.94 -11.79 -2.10
C LYS A 260 5.49 -11.35 -1.97
N ASP A 261 4.62 -11.96 -2.75
CA ASP A 261 3.22 -11.56 -2.87
C ASP A 261 2.40 -12.06 -1.66
N VAL A 262 1.14 -11.66 -1.59
CA VAL A 262 0.29 -11.84 -0.40
C VAL A 262 -0.11 -13.31 -0.17
N ASP A 263 -0.03 -14.13 -1.21
CA ASP A 263 -0.15 -15.60 -1.14
C ASP A 263 1.11 -16.29 -0.59
N GLY A 264 2.20 -15.54 -0.40
CA GLY A 264 3.49 -16.05 0.04
C GLY A 264 4.40 -16.51 -1.10
N GLU A 265 3.95 -16.44 -2.35
CA GLU A 265 4.75 -16.84 -3.51
C GLU A 265 5.70 -15.72 -3.96
N GLU A 266 6.83 -16.10 -4.55
CA GLU A 266 7.70 -15.14 -5.25
C GLU A 266 7.22 -14.93 -6.68
N LYS A 267 6.71 -13.74 -6.97
CA LYS A 267 6.20 -13.36 -8.28
C LYS A 267 7.08 -12.31 -8.94
N MET A 268 7.26 -12.45 -10.25
CA MET A 268 7.91 -11.44 -11.09
C MET A 268 6.86 -10.51 -11.68
N TYR A 269 7.12 -9.22 -11.64
CA TYR A 269 6.33 -8.21 -12.32
C TYR A 269 7.24 -7.28 -13.11
N GLN A 270 6.63 -6.60 -14.07
CA GLN A 270 7.25 -5.52 -14.82
C GLN A 270 6.42 -4.25 -14.66
N GLY A 271 7.09 -3.10 -14.67
CA GLY A 271 6.43 -1.80 -14.61
C GLY A 271 7.46 -0.67 -14.56
N ILE A 272 7.00 0.56 -14.38
CA ILE A 272 7.86 1.75 -14.44
C ILE A 272 8.24 2.16 -13.02
N LEU A 273 9.54 2.19 -12.70
CA LEU A 273 9.98 2.62 -11.37
C LEU A 273 9.67 4.12 -11.19
N ARG A 274 8.75 4.45 -10.29
CA ARG A 274 8.33 5.82 -10.04
C ARG A 274 9.22 6.53 -9.03
N GLU A 275 9.39 5.91 -7.87
CA GLU A 275 10.12 6.44 -6.72
C GLU A 275 10.47 5.30 -5.77
N TYR A 276 11.51 5.48 -4.95
CA TYR A 276 11.85 4.56 -3.86
C TYR A 276 12.14 5.33 -2.58
N SER A 277 12.08 4.69 -1.41
CA SER A 277 12.57 5.20 -0.14
C SER A 277 13.31 4.07 0.59
N ASN A 278 13.71 4.29 1.83
CA ASN A 278 14.26 3.20 2.66
C ASN A 278 13.22 2.11 2.96
N ASN A 279 11.93 2.47 2.95
CA ASN A 279 10.86 1.58 3.38
C ASN A 279 10.06 1.02 2.21
N TYR A 280 9.99 1.73 1.08
CA TYR A 280 9.06 1.41 0.00
C TYR A 280 9.66 1.57 -1.40
N ILE A 281 9.09 0.87 -2.37
CA ILE A 281 9.32 1.06 -3.79
C ILE A 281 7.96 1.24 -4.46
N SER A 282 7.81 2.30 -5.26
CA SER A 282 6.64 2.52 -6.11
C SER A 282 6.95 2.20 -7.55
N VAL A 283 6.12 1.32 -8.12
CA VAL A 283 6.17 0.93 -9.54
C VAL A 283 4.80 1.20 -10.13
N TYR A 284 4.77 1.94 -11.23
CA TYR A 284 3.56 2.26 -11.98
C TYR A 284 3.34 1.27 -13.11
N ASP A 285 2.09 1.16 -13.57
CA ASP A 285 1.73 0.38 -14.76
C ASP A 285 2.12 -1.11 -14.65
N VAL A 286 1.74 -1.73 -13.53
CA VAL A 286 1.98 -3.14 -13.25
C VAL A 286 0.72 -3.96 -13.55
N ASP A 287 0.88 -5.05 -14.29
CA ASP A 287 -0.12 -6.11 -14.44
C ASP A 287 -0.20 -6.97 -13.17
N TYR A 288 -0.93 -6.49 -12.17
CA TYR A 288 -1.03 -7.16 -10.87
C TYR A 288 -1.95 -8.38 -10.95
N ARG A 289 -1.44 -9.51 -10.47
CA ARG A 289 -2.15 -10.79 -10.49
C ARG A 289 -2.90 -11.00 -9.19
N LEU A 290 -4.22 -11.15 -9.28
CA LEU A 290 -5.13 -11.38 -8.15
C LEU A 290 -5.66 -12.81 -8.18
N GLN A 291 -5.56 -13.50 -7.05
CA GLN A 291 -6.22 -14.79 -6.86
C GLN A 291 -7.72 -14.60 -6.60
N VAL A 292 -8.52 -15.33 -7.37
CA VAL A 292 -9.97 -15.28 -7.37
C VAL A 292 -10.53 -16.68 -7.25
N LYS A 293 -11.61 -16.79 -6.48
CA LYS A 293 -12.40 -18.01 -6.34
C LYS A 293 -13.76 -17.81 -6.98
N ALA A 294 -14.25 -18.81 -7.71
CA ALA A 294 -15.61 -18.89 -8.19
C ALA A 294 -16.24 -20.21 -7.74
N LEU A 295 -17.50 -20.16 -7.29
CA LEU A 295 -18.30 -21.35 -6.99
C LEU A 295 -19.44 -21.45 -7.99
N TYR A 296 -19.63 -22.65 -8.54
CA TYR A 296 -20.71 -22.97 -9.46
C TYR A 296 -21.56 -24.11 -8.92
N GLN A 297 -22.86 -24.04 -9.19
CA GLN A 297 -23.81 -25.14 -9.06
C GLN A 297 -24.19 -25.57 -10.47
N GLY A 298 -23.66 -26.70 -10.93
CA GLY A 298 -23.74 -27.08 -12.33
C GLY A 298 -23.05 -26.04 -13.22
N THR A 299 -23.78 -25.41 -14.14
CA THR A 299 -23.24 -24.37 -15.04
C THR A 299 -23.41 -22.94 -14.51
N GLU A 300 -24.23 -22.74 -13.48
CA GLU A 300 -24.56 -21.42 -12.94
C GLU A 300 -23.61 -21.05 -11.80
N ILE A 301 -23.18 -19.79 -11.78
CA ILE A 301 -22.33 -19.27 -10.71
C ILE A 301 -23.21 -18.86 -9.52
N LEU A 302 -22.76 -19.17 -8.30
CA LEU A 302 -23.46 -18.81 -7.07
C LEU A 302 -23.40 -17.29 -6.80
N GLU A 303 -24.42 -16.78 -6.11
CA GLU A 303 -24.46 -15.38 -5.68
C GLU A 303 -23.27 -15.05 -4.77
N GLY A 304 -22.72 -13.84 -4.93
CA GLY A 304 -21.51 -13.41 -4.23
C GLY A 304 -20.20 -13.86 -4.89
N TYR A 305 -20.24 -14.68 -5.95
CA TYR A 305 -19.08 -15.09 -6.73
C TYR A 305 -19.06 -14.44 -8.13
N PRO A 306 -17.86 -14.24 -8.73
CA PRO A 306 -16.54 -14.54 -8.17
C PRO A 306 -16.07 -13.54 -7.12
N MET A 307 -15.22 -13.98 -6.19
CA MET A 307 -14.73 -13.17 -5.08
C MET A 307 -13.21 -13.37 -4.89
N PRO A 308 -12.50 -12.44 -4.24
CA PRO A 308 -11.08 -12.62 -3.98
C PRO A 308 -10.89 -13.74 -2.94
N VAL A 309 -9.76 -14.44 -2.98
CA VAL A 309 -9.44 -15.48 -1.97
C VAL A 309 -9.26 -14.86 -0.57
N TYR A 310 -8.85 -13.59 -0.51
CA TYR A 310 -8.59 -12.86 0.72
C TYR A 310 -9.86 -12.24 1.31
N LYS A 311 -9.92 -12.11 2.64
CA LYS A 311 -11.00 -11.40 3.31
C LYS A 311 -10.86 -9.90 3.04
N ALA A 312 -11.85 -9.32 2.39
CA ALA A 312 -11.81 -7.92 1.95
C ALA A 312 -12.81 -7.06 2.73
N TYR A 313 -12.36 -5.91 3.22
CA TYR A 313 -13.13 -4.91 3.95
C TYR A 313 -13.10 -3.58 3.21
N GLY A 314 -14.19 -2.81 3.26
CA GLY A 314 -14.26 -1.56 2.51
C GLY A 314 -14.31 -1.75 0.98
N VAL A 315 -14.41 -2.99 0.49
CA VAL A 315 -14.25 -3.33 -0.93
C VAL A 315 -15.51 -4.00 -1.47
N VAL A 316 -15.99 -3.55 -2.64
CA VAL A 316 -16.67 -4.44 -3.58
C VAL A 316 -15.89 -4.41 -4.85
N PHE A 317 -15.18 -5.50 -5.11
CA PHE A 317 -14.75 -5.75 -6.46
C PHE A 317 -16.01 -6.16 -7.20
N GLY A 318 -16.47 -5.31 -8.12
CA GLY A 318 -17.45 -5.72 -9.12
C GLY A 318 -16.80 -6.69 -10.09
N TYR A 319 -16.38 -7.87 -9.60
CA TYR A 319 -15.78 -8.87 -10.45
C TYR A 319 -16.86 -9.35 -11.41
N LYS A 320 -16.68 -8.98 -12.67
CA LYS A 320 -17.47 -9.55 -13.76
C LYS A 320 -17.19 -11.06 -13.77
N LYS A 321 -18.15 -11.85 -14.27
CA LYS A 321 -17.92 -13.27 -14.51
C LYS A 321 -16.76 -13.41 -15.50
N HIS A 322 -15.66 -14.03 -15.09
CA HIS A 322 -14.48 -14.21 -15.95
C HIS A 322 -14.50 -15.54 -16.68
N ILE A 323 -14.95 -16.59 -15.99
CA ILE A 323 -15.04 -17.94 -16.51
C ILE A 323 -16.51 -18.35 -16.56
N LYS A 324 -16.88 -19.07 -17.62
CA LYS A 324 -18.17 -19.75 -17.76
C LYS A 324 -17.92 -21.24 -17.89
N ILE A 325 -18.80 -22.05 -17.30
CA ILE A 325 -18.85 -23.48 -17.61
C ILE A 325 -19.70 -23.66 -18.86
N GLU A 326 -19.08 -24.11 -19.95
CA GLU A 326 -19.71 -24.27 -21.25
C GLU A 326 -20.48 -25.59 -21.34
N SER A 327 -19.91 -26.67 -20.81
CA SER A 327 -20.58 -27.97 -20.73
C SER A 327 -20.03 -28.82 -19.59
N ILE A 328 -20.87 -29.75 -19.13
CA ILE A 328 -20.52 -30.82 -18.21
C ILE A 328 -20.97 -32.11 -18.86
N VAL A 329 -20.02 -32.97 -19.21
CA VAL A 329 -20.29 -34.24 -19.92
C VAL A 329 -19.84 -35.39 -19.03
N THR A 330 -20.75 -36.28 -18.71
CA THR A 330 -20.47 -37.50 -17.95
C THR A 330 -20.48 -38.70 -18.88
N SER A 331 -19.36 -39.41 -18.97
CA SER A 331 -19.21 -40.61 -19.80
C SER A 331 -18.18 -41.56 -19.21
N ASN A 332 -18.44 -42.87 -19.29
CA ASN A 332 -17.54 -43.95 -18.86
C ASN A 332 -17.03 -43.79 -17.42
N GLY A 333 -17.89 -43.41 -16.47
CA GLY A 333 -17.46 -43.23 -15.09
C GLY A 333 -16.63 -41.97 -14.84
N LYS A 334 -16.54 -41.03 -15.79
CA LYS A 334 -15.80 -39.76 -15.67
C LYS A 334 -16.70 -38.57 -15.98
N THR A 335 -16.43 -37.46 -15.31
CA THR A 335 -17.09 -36.17 -15.56
C THR A 335 -16.08 -35.17 -16.14
N SER A 336 -16.31 -34.71 -17.36
CA SER A 336 -15.51 -33.69 -18.03
C SER A 336 -16.22 -32.35 -17.99
N ILE A 337 -15.52 -31.31 -17.55
CA ILE A 337 -16.04 -29.95 -17.44
C ILE A 337 -15.25 -29.04 -18.37
N THR A 338 -15.95 -28.32 -19.24
CA THR A 338 -15.35 -27.34 -20.13
C THR A 338 -15.48 -25.94 -19.55
N PHE A 339 -14.35 -25.33 -19.20
CA PHE A 339 -14.25 -23.95 -18.74
C PHE A 339 -13.91 -23.05 -19.92
N LYS A 340 -14.66 -21.96 -20.10
CA LYS A 340 -14.44 -20.96 -21.14
C LYS A 340 -14.12 -19.61 -20.51
N ASN A 341 -13.05 -18.95 -20.97
CA ASN A 341 -12.77 -17.58 -20.59
C ASN A 341 -13.67 -16.61 -21.37
N ILE A 342 -14.56 -15.93 -20.65
CA ILE A 342 -15.49 -14.92 -21.20
C ILE A 342 -15.05 -13.49 -20.86
N SER A 343 -13.90 -13.33 -20.19
CA SER A 343 -13.33 -12.03 -19.91
C SER A 343 -12.54 -11.50 -21.11
N GLY A 344 -12.38 -10.18 -21.18
CA GLY A 344 -11.54 -9.52 -22.19
C GLY A 344 -10.02 -9.64 -21.93
N SER A 345 -9.61 -10.38 -20.91
CA SER A 345 -8.22 -10.50 -20.46
C SER A 345 -7.78 -11.96 -20.37
N ILE A 346 -6.48 -12.20 -20.31
CA ILE A 346 -5.94 -13.55 -20.04
C ILE A 346 -6.25 -13.93 -18.59
N VAL A 347 -6.67 -15.18 -18.38
CA VAL A 347 -6.93 -15.76 -17.07
C VAL A 347 -6.05 -17.00 -16.89
N LYS A 348 -5.44 -17.19 -15.71
CA LYS A 348 -4.70 -18.41 -15.38
C LYS A 348 -5.57 -19.30 -14.50
N LEU A 349 -6.00 -20.45 -15.00
CA LEU A 349 -6.67 -21.44 -14.17
C LEU A 349 -5.62 -22.16 -13.33
N GLU A 350 -5.76 -22.11 -12.02
CA GLU A 350 -4.86 -22.81 -11.10
C GLU A 350 -5.41 -24.21 -10.80
N LYS A 351 -6.65 -24.24 -10.31
CA LYS A 351 -7.18 -25.44 -9.66
C LYS A 351 -8.69 -25.49 -9.73
N ALA A 352 -9.21 -26.68 -9.97
CA ALA A 352 -10.64 -26.95 -9.91
C ALA A 352 -10.91 -28.10 -8.93
N LYS A 353 -11.90 -27.93 -8.08
CA LYS A 353 -12.40 -28.95 -7.17
C LYS A 353 -13.85 -29.28 -7.47
N ILE A 354 -14.19 -30.56 -7.45
CA ILE A 354 -15.56 -31.05 -7.45
C ILE A 354 -15.75 -31.89 -6.20
N ASN A 355 -16.61 -31.45 -5.29
CA ASN A 355 -16.82 -32.12 -4.00
C ASN A 355 -15.49 -32.36 -3.26
N SER A 356 -15.00 -33.60 -3.22
CA SER A 356 -13.72 -34.00 -2.59
C SER A 356 -12.58 -34.25 -3.60
N LEU A 357 -12.83 -34.16 -4.90
CA LEU A 357 -11.86 -34.40 -5.96
C LEU A 357 -11.24 -33.07 -6.39
N GLU A 358 -9.91 -33.07 -6.53
CA GLU A 358 -9.13 -31.90 -6.88
C GLU A 358 -8.28 -32.17 -8.12
N SER A 359 -8.21 -31.19 -9.02
CA SER A 359 -7.34 -31.21 -10.19
C SER A 359 -6.59 -29.90 -10.32
N SER A 360 -5.25 -29.97 -10.41
CA SER A 360 -4.40 -28.83 -10.75
C SER A 360 -4.32 -28.68 -12.27
N ILE A 361 -4.60 -27.47 -12.76
CA ILE A 361 -4.74 -27.18 -14.19
C ILE A 361 -3.54 -26.34 -14.67
N SER A 362 -3.14 -25.32 -13.90
CA SER A 362 -2.02 -24.41 -14.19
C SER A 362 -1.94 -23.94 -15.65
N THR A 363 -3.08 -23.61 -16.27
CA THR A 363 -3.18 -23.28 -17.71
C THR A 363 -3.67 -21.85 -17.95
N LEU A 364 -3.06 -21.17 -18.91
CA LEU A 364 -3.48 -19.84 -19.37
C LEU A 364 -4.58 -19.95 -20.43
N LEU A 365 -5.67 -19.23 -20.22
CA LEU A 365 -6.77 -19.09 -21.16
C LEU A 365 -6.80 -17.67 -21.72
N LYS A 366 -6.65 -17.53 -23.03
CA LYS A 366 -6.92 -16.29 -23.75
C LYS A 366 -8.43 -16.02 -23.79
N PRO A 367 -8.87 -14.78 -24.08
CA PRO A 367 -10.27 -14.47 -24.30
C PRO A 367 -10.92 -15.45 -25.29
N GLU A 368 -12.13 -15.91 -24.98
CA GLU A 368 -12.92 -16.90 -25.73
C GLU A 368 -12.34 -18.32 -25.85
N GLN A 369 -11.19 -18.60 -25.22
CA GLN A 369 -10.58 -19.93 -25.21
C GLN A 369 -11.25 -20.84 -24.16
N SER A 370 -11.42 -22.11 -24.51
CA SER A 370 -11.95 -23.15 -23.62
C SER A 370 -10.90 -24.22 -23.29
N ILE A 371 -11.03 -24.85 -22.12
CA ILE A 371 -10.28 -26.05 -21.72
C ILE A 371 -11.21 -27.03 -21.01
N SER A 372 -11.02 -28.33 -21.26
CA SER A 372 -11.76 -29.39 -20.60
C SER A 372 -10.91 -30.07 -19.53
N VAL A 373 -11.46 -30.21 -18.33
CA VAL A 373 -10.82 -30.89 -17.19
C VAL A 373 -11.67 -32.08 -16.81
N THR A 374 -11.05 -33.26 -16.68
CA THR A 374 -11.75 -34.51 -16.41
C THR A 374 -11.53 -34.95 -14.96
N PHE A 375 -12.60 -35.39 -14.32
CA PHE A 375 -12.64 -35.90 -12.96
C PHE A 375 -13.19 -37.33 -12.97
N GLU A 376 -12.70 -38.17 -12.05
CA GLU A 376 -13.23 -39.53 -11.87
C GLU A 376 -14.60 -39.47 -11.15
N GLY A 377 -15.52 -40.33 -11.57
CA GLY A 377 -16.89 -40.41 -11.05
C GLY A 377 -17.94 -39.73 -11.92
N GLU A 378 -19.16 -40.28 -11.88
CA GLU A 378 -20.34 -39.70 -12.52
C GLU A 378 -21.06 -38.77 -11.55
N ILE A 379 -20.85 -37.47 -11.70
CA ILE A 379 -21.38 -36.48 -10.76
C ILE A 379 -22.46 -35.67 -11.45
N LYS A 380 -23.71 -35.94 -11.09
CA LYS A 380 -24.87 -35.16 -11.55
C LYS A 380 -24.96 -33.87 -10.73
N ASN A 381 -25.01 -32.73 -11.41
CA ASN A 381 -25.11 -31.39 -10.83
C ASN A 381 -24.01 -31.07 -9.78
N PRO A 382 -22.72 -31.07 -10.18
CA PRO A 382 -21.60 -30.85 -9.26
C PRO A 382 -21.58 -29.44 -8.67
N ILE A 383 -21.11 -29.34 -7.42
CA ILE A 383 -20.59 -28.08 -6.86
C ILE A 383 -19.13 -27.98 -7.29
N ILE A 384 -18.83 -26.94 -8.07
CA ILE A 384 -17.51 -26.74 -8.65
C ILE A 384 -16.88 -25.51 -8.03
N GLU A 385 -15.73 -25.72 -7.40
CA GLU A 385 -14.88 -24.65 -6.90
C GLU A 385 -13.72 -24.44 -7.86
N LEU A 386 -13.62 -23.24 -8.41
CA LEU A 386 -12.57 -22.86 -9.34
C LEU A 386 -11.71 -21.75 -8.73
N GLU A 387 -10.41 -22.01 -8.59
CA GLU A 387 -9.39 -21.05 -8.20
C GLU A 387 -8.58 -20.65 -9.43
N TYR A 388 -8.45 -19.34 -9.66
CA TYR A 388 -7.79 -18.79 -10.84
C TYR A 388 -7.20 -17.41 -10.56
N GLU A 389 -6.20 -17.01 -11.35
CA GLU A 389 -5.64 -15.66 -11.31
C GLU A 389 -6.18 -14.80 -12.46
N ILE A 390 -6.51 -13.55 -12.14
CA ILE A 390 -6.77 -12.50 -13.13
C ILE A 390 -5.68 -11.43 -13.05
N SER A 391 -5.40 -10.75 -14.16
CA SER A 391 -4.53 -9.57 -14.17
C SER A 391 -5.36 -8.28 -14.13
N ARG A 392 -4.91 -7.29 -13.35
CA ARG A 392 -5.43 -5.91 -13.37
C ARG A 392 -4.29 -4.91 -13.35
N GLU A 393 -4.38 -3.93 -14.24
CA GLU A 393 -3.45 -2.82 -14.29
C GLU A 393 -3.53 -1.97 -13.00
N ALA A 394 -2.38 -1.78 -12.36
CA ALA A 394 -2.29 -1.02 -11.14
C ALA A 394 -0.96 -0.28 -11.00
N ASP A 395 -1.00 0.82 -10.24
CA ASP A 395 0.19 1.40 -9.66
C ASP A 395 0.35 0.83 -8.24
N ILE A 396 1.56 0.42 -7.86
CA ILE A 396 1.79 -0.33 -6.63
C ILE A 396 2.92 0.28 -5.83
N ILE A 397 2.74 0.32 -4.52
CA ILE A 397 3.79 0.55 -3.52
C ILE A 397 3.99 -0.76 -2.77
N TRP A 398 5.20 -1.31 -2.84
CA TRP A 398 5.62 -2.46 -2.05
C TRP A 398 6.62 -2.03 -0.97
N PRO A 399 6.56 -2.62 0.24
CA PRO A 399 7.63 -2.48 1.22
C PRO A 399 8.95 -3.07 0.70
N ARG A 400 10.09 -2.42 0.94
CA ARG A 400 11.43 -2.92 0.53
C ARG A 400 11.76 -4.30 1.08
N SER A 401 11.14 -4.70 2.19
CA SER A 401 11.28 -6.06 2.75
C SER A 401 10.59 -7.14 1.90
N LYS A 402 9.66 -6.75 1.01
CA LYS A 402 8.85 -7.66 0.17
C LYS A 402 9.16 -7.55 -1.32
N VAL A 403 9.94 -6.55 -1.76
CA VAL A 403 10.27 -6.36 -3.19
C VAL A 403 11.75 -6.12 -3.43
N LYS A 404 12.25 -6.65 -4.55
CA LYS A 404 13.59 -6.40 -5.07
C LYS A 404 13.52 -6.04 -6.55
N VAL A 405 14.09 -4.90 -6.94
CA VAL A 405 14.34 -4.58 -8.35
C VAL A 405 15.52 -5.42 -8.81
N ILE A 406 15.32 -6.21 -9.86
CA ILE A 406 16.33 -7.18 -10.36
C ILE A 406 17.14 -6.56 -11.50
N GLY A 407 16.49 -5.76 -12.33
CA GLY A 407 17.13 -5.14 -13.48
C GLY A 407 16.16 -4.28 -14.28
N LEU A 408 16.67 -3.71 -15.37
CA LEU A 408 15.89 -2.95 -16.33
C LEU A 408 15.19 -3.90 -17.32
N GLY A 409 13.99 -3.52 -17.72
CA GLY A 409 13.23 -4.15 -18.81
C GLY A 409 13.43 -3.45 -20.15
N ASP A 410 14.06 -2.28 -20.17
CA ASP A 410 14.41 -1.51 -21.36
C ASP A 410 15.89 -1.14 -21.38
N TYR A 411 16.42 -0.86 -22.58
CA TYR A 411 17.77 -0.33 -22.72
C TYR A 411 17.77 1.19 -22.49
N PRO A 412 18.67 1.71 -21.64
CA PRO A 412 18.89 3.15 -21.58
C PRO A 412 19.26 3.69 -22.96
N PRO A 413 18.71 4.83 -23.42
CA PRO A 413 18.99 5.37 -24.75
C PRO A 413 20.48 5.53 -25.07
N THR A 414 21.28 5.89 -24.05
CA THR A 414 22.75 6.05 -24.18
C THR A 414 23.48 4.74 -24.43
N ILE A 415 22.91 3.61 -24.02
CA ILE A 415 23.49 2.28 -24.19
C ILE A 415 22.88 1.58 -25.41
N LEU A 416 21.59 1.85 -25.70
CA LEU A 416 20.88 1.27 -26.82
C LEU A 416 21.61 1.47 -28.14
N GLU A 417 22.07 2.71 -28.42
CA GLU A 417 22.82 3.02 -29.64
C GLU A 417 24.10 2.18 -29.73
N ALA A 418 24.89 2.12 -28.66
CA ALA A 418 26.11 1.31 -28.60
C ALA A 418 25.85 -0.20 -28.79
N ILE A 419 24.77 -0.73 -28.21
CA ILE A 419 24.38 -2.15 -28.37
C ILE A 419 23.98 -2.42 -29.82
N LEU A 420 23.15 -1.56 -30.40
CA LEU A 420 22.64 -1.76 -31.77
C LEU A 420 23.74 -1.62 -32.83
N THR A 421 24.81 -0.84 -32.57
CA THR A 421 25.95 -0.69 -33.50
C THR A 421 27.03 -1.77 -33.35
N THR A 422 26.95 -2.62 -32.32
CA THR A 422 27.93 -3.72 -32.08
C THR A 422 27.49 -5.04 -32.74
N ILE A 423 26.37 -5.02 -33.47
CA ILE A 423 25.86 -6.11 -34.32
C ILE A 423 26.17 -5.74 -35.77
#